data_AF-A0A6M3JMM2-F1
#
_entry.id   AF-A0A6M3JMM2-F1
#
_cell.length_a   1.000
_cell.length_b   1.000
_cell.length_c   1.000
_cell.angle_alpha   90.00
_cell.angle_beta   90.00
_cell.angle_gamma   90.00
#
_symmetry.space_group_name_H-M   'P 1'
#
loop_
_entity.id
_entity.type
_entity.pdbx_description
1 polymer ?
#
loop_
_entity_poly.entity_id
_entity_poly.type
_entity_poly.pdbx_seq_one_letter_code
_entity_poly.pdbx_strand_id
1 'polypeptide(L)'
;MAKRRKKSAGGLPAKGRLRDMADSLWSLAVRADWGNRCAACGAGKCEAHHLVPRQHEGTRYKLECGIALCAHCHQFDSKISPHQNAAGFIHWLGFNYPARSLWLREHCWPEFNGTKNVQHYLDVLRQLRQYVEPEEFERVVGVKLARLLEETE
;
A
#
# COMPACT_ATOMS: atom_id res chain seq x y z
N MET A 1 -18.43 26.04 8.17
CA MET A 1 -18.32 25.44 9.52
C MET A 1 -17.40 24.22 9.47
N ALA A 2 -16.27 24.24 10.18
CA ALA A 2 -15.41 23.06 10.28
C ALA A 2 -16.15 21.97 11.08
N LYS A 3 -16.44 20.81 10.45
CA LYS A 3 -17.06 19.68 11.14
C LYS A 3 -16.17 19.25 12.31
N ARG A 4 -16.68 19.38 13.54
CA ARG A 4 -16.00 18.93 14.76
C ARG A 4 -15.69 17.43 14.62
N ARG A 5 -14.41 17.08 14.52
CA ARG A 5 -13.97 15.68 14.36
C ARG A 5 -14.44 14.89 15.58
N LYS A 6 -15.27 13.87 15.35
CA LYS A 6 -15.69 12.90 16.37
C LYS A 6 -14.44 12.17 16.85
N LYS A 7 -14.00 12.42 18.09
CA LYS A 7 -12.95 11.61 18.73
C LYS A 7 -13.52 10.20 18.89
N SER A 8 -12.75 9.18 18.51
CA SER A 8 -13.16 7.80 18.78
C SER A 8 -13.08 7.55 20.30
N ALA A 9 -13.90 6.63 20.80
CA ALA A 9 -13.80 6.17 22.18
C ALA A 9 -12.38 5.59 22.40
N GLY A 10 -11.68 6.00 23.46
CA GLY A 10 -10.35 5.49 23.80
C GLY A 10 -9.15 6.28 23.25
N GLY A 11 -9.36 7.44 22.60
CA GLY A 11 -8.26 8.31 22.18
C GLY A 11 -7.50 7.86 20.92
N LEU A 12 -7.96 6.78 20.28
CA LEU A 12 -7.44 6.31 19.00
C LEU A 12 -7.92 7.18 17.83
N PRO A 13 -7.19 7.20 16.69
CA PRO A 13 -7.72 7.77 15.46
C PRO A 13 -9.00 7.07 15.01
N ALA A 14 -9.83 7.78 14.24
CA ALA A 14 -10.97 7.15 13.59
C ALA A 14 -10.49 6.07 12.60
N LYS A 15 -11.27 4.99 12.45
CA LYS A 15 -11.00 3.87 11.54
C LYS A 15 -10.53 4.29 10.14
N GLY A 16 -11.20 5.27 9.52
CA GLY A 16 -10.82 5.77 8.20
C GLY A 16 -9.41 6.35 8.17
N ARG A 17 -9.00 7.05 9.23
CA ARG A 17 -7.66 7.60 9.37
C ARG A 17 -6.60 6.51 9.56
N LEU A 18 -6.91 5.44 10.29
CA LEU A 18 -6.01 4.29 10.44
C LEU A 18 -5.79 3.58 9.09
N ARG A 19 -6.86 3.40 8.30
CA ARG A 19 -6.74 2.89 6.92
C ARG A 19 -5.84 3.79 6.05
N ASP A 20 -6.03 5.11 6.10
CA ASP A 20 -5.24 6.04 5.29
C ASP A 20 -3.75 6.02 5.72
N MET A 21 -3.46 5.83 7.01
CA MET A 21 -2.10 5.59 7.51
C MET A 21 -1.53 4.27 6.97
N ALA A 22 -2.31 3.18 7.01
CA ALA A 22 -1.89 1.88 6.47
C ALA A 22 -1.61 1.94 4.96
N ASP A 23 -2.45 2.61 4.18
CA ASP A 23 -2.21 2.83 2.74
C ASP A 23 -0.91 3.62 2.51
N SER A 24 -0.64 4.63 3.36
CA SER A 24 0.58 5.45 3.27
C SER A 24 1.84 4.64 3.59
N LEU A 25 1.81 3.84 4.66
CA LEU A 25 2.92 2.97 5.04
C LEU A 25 3.15 1.88 4.00
N TRP A 26 2.10 1.25 3.49
CA TRP A 26 2.22 0.25 2.42
C TRP A 26 2.85 0.86 1.16
N SER A 27 2.45 2.08 0.79
CA SER A 27 3.06 2.79 -0.33
C SER A 27 4.55 3.10 -0.11
N LEU A 28 4.94 3.46 1.12
CA LEU A 28 6.35 3.65 1.48
C LEU A 28 7.13 2.35 1.36
N ALA A 29 6.63 1.27 1.97
CA ALA A 29 7.24 -0.05 1.95
C ALA A 29 7.44 -0.57 0.51
N VAL A 30 6.41 -0.48 -0.34
CA VAL A 30 6.52 -0.87 -1.75
C VAL A 30 7.56 -0.03 -2.49
N ARG A 31 7.60 1.29 -2.28
CA ARG A 31 8.62 2.11 -2.97
C ARG A 31 10.03 1.84 -2.48
N ALA A 32 10.20 1.54 -1.18
CA ALA A 32 11.47 1.15 -0.60
C ALA A 32 11.97 -0.20 -1.16
N ASP A 33 11.10 -1.21 -1.28
CA ASP A 33 11.39 -2.53 -1.90
C ASP A 33 11.96 -2.39 -3.32
N TRP A 34 11.52 -1.37 -4.05
CA TRP A 34 11.98 -1.06 -5.41
C TRP A 34 13.10 -0.01 -5.47
N GLY A 35 13.76 0.30 -4.35
CA GLY A 35 14.87 1.26 -4.28
C GLY A 35 14.48 2.69 -4.67
N ASN A 36 13.20 3.05 -4.50
CA ASN A 36 12.59 4.29 -4.97
C ASN A 36 12.77 4.54 -6.47
N ARG A 37 12.79 3.47 -7.27
CA ARG A 37 12.89 3.51 -8.73
C ARG A 37 11.70 2.84 -9.40
N CYS A 38 11.39 3.34 -10.59
CA CYS A 38 10.32 2.82 -11.42
C CYS A 38 10.71 1.43 -11.92
N ALA A 39 9.86 0.44 -11.68
CA ALA A 39 10.03 -0.92 -12.18
C ALA A 39 10.12 -1.02 -13.71
N ALA A 40 9.56 -0.05 -14.44
CA ALA A 40 9.54 -0.05 -15.90
C ALA A 40 10.75 0.66 -16.53
N CYS A 41 11.15 1.81 -16.00
CA CYS A 41 12.14 2.66 -16.65
C CYS A 41 13.29 3.12 -15.74
N GLY A 42 13.30 2.73 -14.47
CA GLY A 42 14.34 3.10 -13.50
C GLY A 42 14.33 4.56 -13.04
N ALA A 43 13.39 5.39 -13.53
CA ALA A 43 13.24 6.77 -13.09
C ALA A 43 12.85 6.87 -11.61
N GLY A 44 13.30 7.92 -10.93
CA GLY A 44 12.91 8.21 -9.54
C GLY A 44 11.51 8.83 -9.42
N LYS A 45 11.17 9.26 -8.20
CA LYS A 45 9.86 9.86 -7.84
C LYS A 45 8.68 8.96 -8.19
N CYS A 46 8.64 7.79 -7.55
CA CYS A 46 7.66 6.77 -7.84
C CYS A 46 6.43 6.85 -6.93
N GLU A 47 5.37 6.24 -7.43
CA GLU A 47 4.12 5.94 -6.74
C GLU A 47 4.00 4.42 -6.63
N ALA A 48 3.37 3.94 -5.56
CA ALA A 48 3.03 2.52 -5.46
C ALA A 48 1.74 2.26 -6.22
N HIS A 49 1.76 1.24 -7.07
CA HIS A 49 0.59 0.73 -7.78
C HIS A 49 0.20 -0.64 -7.22
N HIS A 50 -1.10 -0.85 -7.02
CA HIS A 50 -1.68 -2.13 -6.61
C HIS A 50 -1.95 -3.01 -7.83
N LEU A 51 -1.34 -4.19 -7.91
CA LEU A 51 -1.60 -5.18 -8.96
C LEU A 51 -3.03 -5.74 -8.88
N VAL A 52 -3.52 -6.01 -7.66
CA VAL A 52 -4.92 -6.34 -7.39
C VAL A 52 -5.59 -5.11 -6.78
N PRO A 53 -6.73 -4.62 -7.29
CA PRO A 53 -7.33 -3.36 -6.85
C PRO A 53 -7.52 -3.27 -5.32
N ARG A 54 -7.18 -2.11 -4.73
CA ARG A 54 -7.21 -1.85 -3.27
C ARG A 54 -8.55 -2.11 -2.55
N GLN A 55 -9.63 -2.36 -3.27
CA GLN A 55 -10.93 -2.75 -2.72
C GLN A 55 -10.93 -4.19 -2.17
N HIS A 56 -10.04 -5.02 -2.72
CA HIS A 56 -9.80 -6.40 -2.32
C HIS A 56 -8.88 -6.45 -1.08
N GLU A 57 -9.50 -6.56 0.09
CA GLU A 57 -8.78 -6.40 1.36
C GLU A 57 -7.75 -7.50 1.63
N GLY A 58 -7.99 -8.73 1.16
CA GLY A 58 -7.09 -9.88 1.37
C GLY A 58 -5.71 -9.73 0.75
N THR A 59 -5.53 -8.81 -0.20
CA THR A 59 -4.24 -8.53 -0.86
C THR A 59 -3.78 -7.09 -0.73
N ARG A 60 -4.65 -6.18 -0.26
CA ARG A 60 -4.40 -4.72 -0.24
C ARG A 60 -3.06 -4.32 0.39
N TYR A 61 -2.66 -4.97 1.47
CA TYR A 61 -1.44 -4.63 2.21
C TYR A 61 -0.31 -5.64 2.02
N LYS A 62 -0.45 -6.62 1.12
CA LYS A 62 0.64 -7.52 0.74
C LYS A 62 1.64 -6.76 -0.15
N LEU A 63 2.95 -6.89 0.11
CA LEU A 63 3.97 -6.16 -0.66
C LEU A 63 4.15 -6.74 -2.07
N GLU A 64 3.87 -8.02 -2.25
CA GLU A 64 3.84 -8.71 -3.53
C GLU A 64 2.79 -8.12 -4.48
N CYS A 65 1.71 -7.57 -3.91
CA CYS A 65 0.66 -6.85 -4.61
C CYS A 65 1.10 -5.44 -5.06
N GLY A 66 2.27 -4.97 -4.65
CA GLY A 66 2.78 -3.64 -4.95
C GLY A 66 3.82 -3.64 -6.07
N ILE A 67 3.81 -2.59 -6.88
CA ILE A 67 4.90 -2.26 -7.81
C ILE A 67 5.13 -0.76 -7.83
N ALA A 68 6.39 -0.32 -7.84
CA ALA A 68 6.72 1.10 -7.89
C ALA A 68 6.80 1.59 -9.34
N LEU A 69 6.04 2.62 -9.70
CA LEU A 69 6.02 3.22 -11.04
C LEU A 69 6.19 4.73 -10.96
N CYS A 70 6.93 5.35 -11.87
CA CYS A 70 6.91 6.81 -12.03
C CYS A 70 5.56 7.25 -12.63
N ALA A 71 5.17 8.51 -12.45
CA ALA A 71 3.89 9.02 -12.94
C ALA A 71 3.64 8.74 -14.44
N HIS A 72 4.68 8.80 -15.28
CA HIS A 72 4.58 8.48 -16.71
C HIS A 72 4.16 7.03 -16.95
N CYS A 73 4.95 6.06 -16.45
CA CYS A 73 4.64 4.64 -16.60
C CYS A 73 3.41 4.21 -15.80
N HIS A 74 3.03 4.95 -14.76
CA HIS A 74 1.86 4.64 -13.95
C HIS A 74 0.56 5.10 -14.62
N GLN A 75 0.53 6.31 -15.19
CA GLN A 75 -0.71 6.97 -15.56
C GLN A 75 -0.82 7.34 -17.04
N PHE A 76 0.30 7.51 -17.76
CA PHE A 76 0.30 8.21 -19.06
C PHE A 76 0.89 7.41 -20.23
N ASP A 77 1.73 6.43 -19.98
CA ASP A 77 2.32 5.59 -21.04
C ASP A 77 1.25 4.78 -21.78
N SER A 78 1.12 4.95 -23.10
CA SER A 78 0.06 4.31 -23.89
C SER A 78 0.24 2.79 -24.08
N LYS A 79 1.43 2.27 -23.80
CA LYS A 79 1.78 0.85 -24.00
C LYS A 79 1.71 0.06 -22.71
N ILE A 80 2.20 0.63 -21.60
CA ILE A 80 2.39 -0.11 -20.35
C ILE A 80 1.76 0.54 -19.12
N SER A 81 1.03 1.66 -19.24
CA SER A 81 0.33 2.24 -18.10
C SER A 81 -0.82 1.34 -17.66
N PRO A 82 -0.89 0.91 -16.38
CA PRO A 82 -2.05 0.17 -15.88
C PRO A 82 -3.35 1.01 -15.94
N HIS A 83 -3.26 2.34 -15.97
CA HIS A 83 -4.41 3.24 -16.07
C HIS A 83 -4.88 3.50 -17.51
N GLN A 84 -3.99 3.40 -18.51
CA GLN A 84 -4.35 3.64 -19.93
C GLN A 84 -4.51 2.34 -20.74
N ASN A 85 -3.67 1.35 -20.45
CA ASN A 85 -3.59 0.10 -21.20
C ASN A 85 -3.28 -1.08 -20.25
N ALA A 86 -4.29 -1.49 -19.49
CA ALA A 86 -4.18 -2.59 -18.54
C ALA A 86 -3.70 -3.90 -19.19
N ALA A 87 -4.14 -4.21 -20.42
CA ALA A 87 -3.70 -5.41 -21.14
C ALA A 87 -2.21 -5.35 -21.48
N GLY A 88 -1.73 -4.21 -21.97
CA GLY A 88 -0.31 -3.97 -22.23
C GLY A 88 0.53 -4.03 -20.96
N PHE A 89 0.03 -3.47 -19.85
CA PHE A 89 0.67 -3.59 -18.54
C PHE A 89 0.78 -5.05 -18.07
N ILE A 90 -0.28 -5.86 -18.18
CA ILE A 90 -0.26 -7.28 -17.80
C ILE A 90 0.75 -8.05 -18.65
N HIS A 91 0.79 -7.80 -19.96
CA HIS A 91 1.77 -8.42 -20.86
C HIS A 91 3.21 -8.04 -20.47
N TRP A 92 3.46 -6.74 -20.24
CA TRP A 92 4.77 -6.24 -19.78
C TRP A 92 5.18 -6.86 -18.43
N LEU A 93 4.26 -6.95 -17.47
CA LEU A 93 4.50 -7.55 -16.17
C LEU A 93 4.86 -9.04 -16.31
N GLY A 94 4.17 -9.77 -17.19
CA GLY A 94 4.46 -11.17 -17.49
C GLY A 94 5.86 -11.40 -18.05
N PHE A 95 6.31 -10.51 -18.93
CA PHE A 95 7.64 -10.61 -19.55
C PHE A 95 8.78 -10.22 -18.59
N ASN A 96 8.62 -9.11 -17.86
CA ASN A 96 9.71 -8.53 -17.06
C ASN A 96 9.74 -9.04 -15.61
N TYR A 97 8.59 -9.42 -15.06
CA TYR A 97 8.43 -9.85 -13.66
C TYR A 97 7.55 -11.11 -13.56
N PRO A 98 7.98 -12.24 -14.15
CA PRO A 98 7.16 -13.44 -14.26
C PRO A 98 6.66 -13.99 -12.92
N ALA A 99 7.47 -13.88 -11.86
CA ALA A 99 7.05 -14.28 -10.50
C ALA A 99 5.89 -13.42 -9.97
N ARG A 100 5.94 -12.09 -10.15
CA ARG A 100 4.83 -11.20 -9.76
C ARG A 100 3.60 -11.40 -10.63
N SER A 101 3.80 -11.68 -11.92
CA SER A 101 2.70 -12.03 -12.84
C SER A 101 2.01 -13.33 -12.42
N LEU A 102 2.76 -14.34 -12.00
CA LEU A 102 2.20 -15.58 -11.45
C LEU A 102 1.41 -15.30 -10.17
N TRP A 103 1.99 -14.56 -9.23
CA TRP A 103 1.33 -14.16 -8.00
C TRP A 103 0.00 -13.43 -8.26
N LEU A 104 -0.03 -12.49 -9.21
CA LEU A 104 -1.25 -11.78 -9.62
C LEU A 104 -2.32 -12.75 -10.13
N ARG A 105 -1.96 -13.75 -10.95
CA ARG A 105 -2.91 -14.74 -11.45
C ARG A 105 -3.52 -15.57 -10.33
N GLU A 106 -2.70 -15.99 -9.37
CA GLU A 106 -3.12 -16.79 -8.22
C GLU A 106 -4.01 -16.01 -7.25
N HIS A 107 -3.88 -14.68 -7.20
CA HIS A 107 -4.52 -13.83 -6.20
C HIS A 107 -5.48 -12.78 -6.80
N CYS A 108 -5.88 -12.92 -8.07
CA CYS A 108 -6.73 -11.93 -8.74
C CYS A 108 -8.15 -11.83 -8.16
N TRP A 109 -8.60 -12.86 -7.42
CA TRP A 109 -9.89 -12.91 -6.72
C TRP A 109 -9.71 -13.33 -5.26
N PRO A 110 -9.10 -12.48 -4.42
CA PRO A 110 -8.78 -12.89 -3.07
C PRO A 110 -10.03 -12.83 -2.19
N GLU A 111 -10.21 -13.87 -1.38
CA GLU A 111 -11.22 -13.87 -0.33
C GLU A 111 -10.77 -12.98 0.84
N PHE A 112 -11.73 -12.33 1.49
CA PHE A 112 -11.52 -11.65 2.76
C PHE A 112 -12.64 -12.00 3.72
N ASN A 113 -12.32 -12.87 4.68
CA ASN A 113 -13.21 -13.32 5.75
C ASN A 113 -13.02 -12.53 7.06
N GLY A 114 -12.15 -11.52 7.07
CA GLY A 114 -11.88 -10.68 8.23
C GLY A 114 -12.86 -9.53 8.42
N THR A 115 -12.57 -8.67 9.40
CA THR A 115 -13.34 -7.43 9.63
C THR A 115 -12.47 -6.21 9.39
N LYS A 116 -13.06 -5.14 8.82
CA LYS A 116 -12.36 -3.85 8.61
C LYS A 116 -12.59 -2.91 9.79
N ASN A 117 -12.33 -3.38 11.01
CA ASN A 117 -12.54 -2.64 12.26
C ASN A 117 -11.27 -1.87 12.69
N VAL A 118 -11.28 -1.24 13.88
CA VAL A 118 -10.10 -0.49 14.37
C VAL A 118 -8.91 -1.40 14.61
N GLN A 119 -9.12 -2.56 15.24
CA GLN A 119 -8.07 -3.52 15.57
C GLN A 119 -7.35 -4.02 14.32
N HIS A 120 -8.09 -4.40 13.28
CA HIS A 120 -7.53 -4.81 11.99
C HIS A 120 -6.49 -3.81 11.46
N TYR A 121 -6.82 -2.52 11.46
CA TYR A 121 -5.85 -1.52 10.97
C TYR A 121 -4.69 -1.29 11.94
N LEU A 122 -4.87 -1.44 13.26
CA LEU A 122 -3.74 -1.41 14.19
C LEU A 122 -2.77 -2.55 13.89
N ASP A 123 -3.28 -3.75 13.64
CA ASP A 123 -2.47 -4.93 13.31
C ASP A 123 -1.74 -4.73 11.97
N VAL A 124 -2.41 -4.17 10.96
CA VAL A 124 -1.77 -3.79 9.70
C VAL A 124 -0.66 -2.75 9.91
N LEU A 125 -0.87 -1.74 10.74
CA LEU A 125 0.17 -0.74 11.04
C LEU A 125 1.39 -1.40 11.71
N ARG A 126 1.18 -2.30 12.68
CA ARG A 126 2.28 -3.07 13.31
C ARG A 126 3.02 -3.90 12.27
N GLN A 127 2.29 -4.63 11.43
CA GLN A 127 2.89 -5.44 10.38
C GLN A 127 3.72 -4.59 9.41
N LEU A 128 3.21 -3.43 8.98
CA LEU A 128 3.91 -2.58 8.02
C LEU A 128 5.14 -1.89 8.59
N ARG A 129 5.19 -1.71 9.91
CA ARG A 129 6.33 -1.09 10.62
C ARG A 129 7.66 -1.75 10.26
N GLN A 130 7.69 -3.07 10.13
CA GLN A 130 8.93 -3.81 9.84
C GLN A 130 9.55 -3.49 8.47
N TYR A 131 8.80 -2.82 7.58
CA TYR A 131 9.21 -2.50 6.21
C TYR A 131 9.47 -1.01 5.97
N VAL A 132 9.45 -0.20 7.02
CA VAL A 132 9.66 1.25 6.92
C VAL A 132 10.64 1.71 7.99
N GLU A 133 11.44 2.72 7.65
CA GLU A 133 12.34 3.35 8.63
C GLU A 133 11.54 3.92 9.82
N PRO A 134 12.07 3.86 11.06
CA PRO A 134 11.36 4.31 12.25
C PRO A 134 10.86 5.76 12.15
N GLU A 135 11.67 6.66 11.59
CA GLU A 135 11.33 8.08 11.46
C GLU A 135 10.18 8.29 10.48
N GLU A 136 10.15 7.53 9.39
CA GLU A 136 9.07 7.56 8.40
C GLU A 136 7.78 6.96 8.96
N PHE A 137 7.89 5.89 9.75
CA PHE A 137 6.77 5.32 10.47
C PHE A 137 6.14 6.34 11.42
N GLU A 138 6.95 6.94 12.31
CA GLU A 138 6.49 7.97 13.25
C GLU A 138 5.90 9.19 12.53
N ARG A 139 6.49 9.62 11.40
CA ARG A 139 5.97 10.71 10.58
C ARG A 139 4.55 10.43 10.07
N VAL A 140 4.26 9.18 9.69
CA VAL A 140 2.94 8.78 9.15
C VAL A 140 1.92 8.55 10.26
N VAL A 141 2.26 7.78 11.29
CA VAL A 141 1.30 7.37 12.33
C VAL A 141 1.19 8.39 13.47
N GLY A 142 2.24 9.19 13.68
CA GLY A 142 2.41 10.13 14.77
C GLY A 142 2.99 9.48 16.03
N VAL A 143 3.90 10.19 16.70
CA VAL A 143 4.66 9.74 17.90
C VAL A 143 3.78 9.05 18.95
N LYS A 144 2.62 9.62 19.27
CA LYS A 144 1.73 9.05 20.29
C LYS A 144 1.19 7.67 19.90
N LEU A 145 0.80 7.48 18.64
CA LEU A 145 0.29 6.19 18.17
C LEU A 145 1.43 5.19 17.99
N ALA A 146 2.59 5.63 17.53
CA ALA A 146 3.77 4.78 17.41
C ALA A 146 4.13 4.12 18.75
N ARG A 147 4.21 4.90 19.83
CA ARG A 147 4.47 4.38 21.19
C ARG A 147 3.38 3.40 21.67
N LEU A 148 2.11 3.71 21.43
CA LEU A 148 1.01 2.82 21.81
C LEU A 148 1.07 1.47 21.06
N LEU A 149 1.59 1.46 19.83
CA LEU A 149 1.78 0.22 19.06
C LEU A 149 2.95 -0.62 19.58
N GLU A 150 3.93 -0.03 20.29
CA GLU A 150 5.05 -0.72 20.96
C GLU A 150 4.64 -1.36 22.28
N GLU A 151 3.83 -0.68 23.09
CA GLU A 151 3.46 -1.11 24.45
C GLU A 151 2.52 -2.33 24.49
N THR A 152 2.10 -2.84 23.33
CA THR A 152 1.07 -3.89 23.20
C THR A 152 1.58 -5.17 22.52
N GLU A 153 2.91 -5.32 22.39
CA GLU A 153 3.62 -6.55 22.02
C GLU A 153 4.07 -7.34 23.25
#